data_AF-A0A7S2XUW1-F1
#
_entry.id   AF-A0A7S2XUW1-F1
#
_cell.length_a   1.000
_cell.length_b   1.000
_cell.length_c   1.000
_cell.angle_alpha   90.00
_cell.angle_beta   90.00
_cell.angle_gamma   90.00
#
_symmetry.space_group_name_H-M   'P 1'
#
loop_
_entity.id
_entity.type
_entity.pdbx_description
1 polymer ?
#
loop_
_entity_poly.entity_id
_entity_poly.type
_entity_poly.pdbx_seq_one_letter_code
_entity_poly.pdbx_strand_id
1 'polypeptide(L)'
;TVVHITAEHRVNQMEKSATLLCILLVLCAPLKVISFHSYSLSQRATQKFHLLSHPAPKNEAERLMEEAAKLRKQVEEFEEKNVELRQKKQKIAEEQKEKEEYEERCSVIVPILKPDGKTVDEKVFWKPVLSTSGECEIIRKDVLTPLGLVLGENAGAVSYITVDEVAENSNAAASGIQVGDVLRACTACRTVMSTPTWQLMAGGIGQPKTERFMYSVDGRPFQEVLNAVSSNRMDPEARPAVLVFERQSS
;
A
#
# COMPACT_ATOMS: atom_id res chain seq x y z
N THR A 1 34.47 7.28 -9.30
CA THR A 1 33.68 8.51 -9.49
C THR A 1 33.02 8.48 -10.85
N VAL A 2 31.82 7.90 -10.94
CA VAL A 2 30.99 7.91 -12.14
C VAL A 2 29.57 8.21 -11.67
N VAL A 3 29.03 9.31 -12.21
CA VAL A 3 27.78 9.95 -11.85
C VAL A 3 26.65 9.26 -12.63
N HIS A 4 25.72 8.61 -11.95
CA HIS A 4 24.43 8.20 -12.52
C HIS A 4 23.36 9.18 -12.03
N ILE A 5 23.04 10.16 -12.88
CA ILE A 5 21.96 11.13 -12.69
C ILE A 5 20.98 10.98 -13.86
N THR A 6 19.69 10.92 -13.50
CA THR A 6 18.49 11.24 -14.28
C THR A 6 17.94 10.25 -15.31
N ALA A 7 17.02 9.40 -14.85
CA ALA A 7 15.87 8.94 -15.64
C ALA A 7 14.55 9.69 -15.29
N GLU A 8 14.52 10.46 -14.19
CA GLU A 8 13.30 11.13 -13.71
C GLU A 8 12.96 12.45 -14.42
N HIS A 9 13.82 12.95 -15.31
CA HIS A 9 13.62 14.27 -15.94
C HIS A 9 12.76 14.24 -17.22
N ARG A 10 12.32 13.07 -17.70
CA ARG A 10 11.53 12.95 -18.94
C ARG A 10 10.02 12.81 -18.74
N VAL A 11 9.56 12.41 -17.55
CA VAL A 11 8.11 12.26 -17.30
C VAL A 11 7.45 13.62 -17.05
N ASN A 12 8.20 14.58 -16.47
CA ASN A 12 7.69 15.91 -16.11
C ASN A 12 7.57 16.90 -17.31
N GLN A 13 8.01 16.49 -18.51
CA GLN A 13 7.93 17.34 -19.71
C GLN A 13 6.72 17.04 -20.60
N MET A 14 6.12 15.85 -20.50
CA MET A 14 4.92 15.51 -21.30
C MET A 14 3.61 16.01 -20.67
N GLU A 15 3.53 16.13 -19.34
CA GLU A 15 2.30 16.64 -18.69
C GLU A 15 2.07 18.14 -18.91
N LYS A 16 3.15 18.94 -19.07
CA LYS A 16 3.04 20.38 -19.29
C LYS A 16 2.60 20.76 -20.72
N SER A 17 2.75 19.85 -21.69
CA SER A 17 2.30 20.08 -23.08
C SER A 17 0.81 19.78 -23.29
N ALA A 18 0.22 18.89 -22.48
CA ALA A 18 -1.21 18.56 -22.59
C ALA A 18 -2.12 19.66 -22.00
N THR A 19 -1.68 20.34 -20.93
CA THR A 19 -2.46 21.41 -20.30
C THR A 19 -2.48 22.71 -21.12
N LEU A 20 -1.43 22.98 -21.90
CA LEU A 20 -1.33 24.17 -22.76
C LEU A 20 -2.18 24.05 -24.05
N LEU A 21 -2.46 22.83 -24.52
CA LEU A 21 -3.30 22.61 -25.69
C LEU A 21 -4.81 22.73 -25.38
N CYS A 22 -5.23 22.40 -24.16
CA CYS A 22 -6.63 22.56 -23.73
C CYS A 22 -7.01 24.02 -23.44
N ILE A 23 -6.07 24.86 -23.01
CA ILE A 23 -6.34 26.30 -22.77
C ILE A 23 -6.44 27.08 -24.09
N LEU A 24 -5.80 26.60 -25.17
CA LEU A 24 -5.86 27.24 -26.49
C LEU A 24 -7.14 26.91 -27.29
N LEU A 25 -7.88 25.87 -26.92
CA LEU A 25 -9.14 25.50 -27.58
C LEU A 25 -10.39 26.17 -26.99
N VAL A 26 -10.29 26.81 -25.81
CA VAL A 26 -11.43 27.49 -25.17
C VAL A 26 -11.52 28.98 -25.52
N LEU A 27 -10.49 29.57 -26.15
CA LEU A 27 -10.46 31.00 -26.50
C LEU A 27 -10.73 31.33 -27.98
N CYS A 28 -11.09 30.35 -28.81
CA CYS A 28 -11.33 30.56 -30.25
C CYS A 28 -12.74 30.12 -30.71
N ALA A 29 -13.78 30.77 -30.21
CA ALA A 29 -15.06 31.00 -30.89
C ALA A 29 -15.90 32.00 -30.07
N PRO A 30 -16.63 32.99 -30.64
CA PRO A 30 -17.09 33.10 -32.03
C PRO A 30 -16.96 34.53 -32.63
N LEU A 31 -16.15 34.73 -33.67
CA LEU A 31 -16.22 35.96 -34.48
C LEU A 31 -15.90 35.65 -35.94
N LYS A 32 -16.93 35.28 -36.73
CA LYS A 32 -16.91 35.38 -38.20
C LYS A 32 -18.30 35.14 -38.78
N VAL A 33 -19.13 36.19 -38.83
CA VAL A 33 -20.00 36.47 -39.99
C VAL A 33 -20.29 37.98 -40.02
N ILE A 34 -19.37 38.78 -40.56
CA ILE A 34 -19.72 40.07 -41.17
C ILE A 34 -18.86 40.21 -42.42
N SER A 35 -19.43 39.86 -43.57
CA SER A 35 -18.92 40.27 -44.87
C SER A 35 -19.87 41.32 -45.43
N PHE A 36 -19.38 42.56 -45.43
CA PHE A 36 -19.92 43.66 -46.21
C PHE A 36 -19.64 43.40 -47.69
N HIS A 37 -20.68 43.34 -48.52
CA HIS A 37 -20.58 43.66 -49.94
C HIS A 37 -21.85 44.37 -50.40
N SER A 38 -21.62 45.58 -50.90
CA SER A 38 -22.58 46.55 -51.42
C SER A 38 -22.98 46.24 -52.85
N TYR A 39 -24.28 46.04 -53.12
CA TYR A 39 -24.89 46.27 -54.44
C TYR A 39 -26.38 46.65 -54.33
N SER A 40 -26.65 47.92 -54.66
CA SER A 40 -27.66 48.44 -55.59
C SER A 40 -29.14 48.05 -55.47
N LEU A 41 -29.96 49.10 -55.26
CA LEU A 41 -31.25 49.40 -55.90
C LEU A 41 -31.96 48.24 -56.63
N SER A 42 -33.04 47.72 -56.03
CA SER A 42 -34.30 47.45 -56.75
C SER A 42 -35.45 47.15 -55.79
N GLN A 43 -36.43 48.05 -55.81
CA GLN A 43 -37.88 47.83 -55.75
C GLN A 43 -38.50 46.75 -54.82
N ARG A 44 -39.43 47.27 -54.00
CA ARG A 44 -40.75 46.68 -53.68
C ARG A 44 -40.78 45.27 -53.12
N ALA A 45 -40.94 45.19 -51.80
CA ALA A 45 -42.17 44.74 -51.16
C ALA A 45 -41.95 44.71 -49.65
N THR A 46 -42.61 45.59 -48.92
CA THR A 46 -42.78 45.48 -47.48
C THR A 46 -43.66 44.27 -47.18
N GLN A 47 -43.08 43.07 -47.23
CA GLN A 47 -43.71 41.88 -46.68
C GLN A 47 -43.49 41.96 -45.17
N LYS A 48 -44.47 42.54 -44.48
CA LYS A 48 -44.60 42.49 -43.03
C LYS A 48 -44.48 41.02 -42.60
N PHE A 49 -43.30 40.61 -42.14
CA PHE A 49 -43.18 39.42 -41.31
C PHE A 49 -43.90 39.77 -40.01
N HIS A 50 -45.20 39.50 -39.98
CA HIS A 50 -45.93 39.29 -38.76
C HIS A 50 -45.20 38.16 -38.03
N LEU A 51 -44.34 38.53 -37.08
CA LEU A 51 -44.08 37.72 -35.91
C LEU A 51 -45.46 37.46 -35.30
N LEU A 52 -46.09 36.36 -35.71
CA LEU A 52 -47.15 35.73 -34.96
C LEU A 52 -46.49 35.23 -33.68
N SER A 53 -46.27 36.16 -32.75
CA SER A 53 -46.30 35.87 -31.33
C SER A 53 -47.70 35.35 -31.07
N HIS A 54 -47.92 34.05 -31.28
CA HIS A 54 -49.02 33.40 -30.61
C HIS A 54 -48.76 33.60 -29.12
N PRO A 55 -49.60 34.37 -28.41
CA PRO A 55 -49.49 34.41 -26.97
C PRO A 55 -49.74 32.96 -26.55
N ALA A 56 -48.71 32.30 -26.05
CA ALA A 56 -48.90 31.05 -25.32
C ALA A 56 -50.08 31.30 -24.38
N PRO A 57 -51.11 30.43 -24.35
CA PRO A 57 -52.23 30.63 -23.45
C PRO A 57 -51.62 30.86 -22.07
N LYS A 58 -51.97 31.95 -21.38
CA LYS A 58 -51.28 32.39 -20.14
C LYS A 58 -51.04 31.24 -19.14
N ASN A 59 -51.94 30.26 -19.17
CA ASN A 59 -51.94 29.02 -18.42
C ASN A 59 -50.77 28.04 -18.73
N GLU A 60 -50.28 28.00 -19.97
CA GLU A 60 -49.19 27.09 -20.39
C GLU A 60 -47.81 27.67 -20.06
N ALA A 61 -47.62 28.98 -20.23
CA ALA A 61 -46.40 29.66 -19.82
C ALA A 61 -46.17 29.57 -18.30
N GLU A 62 -47.23 29.74 -17.50
CA GLU A 62 -47.18 29.59 -16.04
C GLU A 62 -46.84 28.15 -15.63
N ARG A 63 -47.46 27.13 -16.26
CA ARG A 63 -47.12 25.72 -16.03
C ARG A 63 -45.67 25.38 -16.34
N LEU A 64 -45.13 25.88 -17.46
CA LEU A 64 -43.75 25.68 -17.85
C LEU A 64 -42.77 26.35 -16.87
N MET A 65 -43.13 27.53 -16.33
CA MET A 65 -42.32 28.19 -15.29
C MET A 65 -42.33 27.41 -13.97
N GLU A 66 -43.49 26.89 -13.55
CA GLU A 66 -43.61 26.05 -12.35
C GLU A 66 -42.83 24.74 -12.49
N GLU A 67 -42.91 24.09 -13.66
CA GLU A 67 -42.14 22.89 -13.96
C GLU A 67 -40.62 23.17 -14.00
N ALA A 68 -40.20 24.27 -14.62
CA ALA A 68 -38.81 24.70 -14.62
C ALA A 68 -38.29 24.98 -13.19
N ALA A 69 -39.11 25.57 -12.32
CA ALA A 69 -38.76 25.79 -10.92
C ALA A 69 -38.62 24.46 -10.15
N LYS A 70 -39.52 23.51 -10.38
CA LYS A 70 -39.46 22.17 -9.78
C LYS A 70 -38.22 21.40 -10.23
N LEU A 71 -37.89 21.44 -11.52
CA LEU A 71 -36.69 20.80 -12.06
C LEU A 71 -35.42 21.42 -11.49
N ARG A 72 -35.35 22.74 -11.35
CA ARG A 72 -34.19 23.41 -10.72
C ARG A 72 -33.96 22.92 -9.29
N LYS A 73 -35.03 22.79 -8.50
CA LYS A 73 -34.95 22.27 -7.13
C LYS A 73 -34.47 20.81 -7.11
N GLN A 74 -34.97 19.97 -8.02
CA GLN A 74 -34.52 18.58 -8.12
C GLN A 74 -33.04 18.46 -8.54
N VAL A 75 -32.57 19.34 -9.43
CA VAL A 75 -31.15 19.41 -9.80
C VAL A 75 -30.31 19.83 -8.61
N GLU A 76 -30.72 20.84 -7.86
CA GLU A 76 -30.03 21.29 -6.64
C GLU A 76 -29.92 20.17 -5.59
N GLU A 77 -31.03 19.49 -5.26
CA GLU A 77 -31.03 18.34 -4.34
C GLU A 77 -30.12 17.19 -4.83
N PHE A 78 -30.07 16.96 -6.14
CA PHE A 78 -29.20 15.95 -6.74
C PHE A 78 -27.72 16.35 -6.71
N GLU A 79 -27.41 17.62 -6.95
CA GLU A 79 -26.06 18.18 -6.87
C GLU A 79 -25.53 18.12 -5.44
N GLU A 80 -26.32 18.52 -4.44
CA GLU A 80 -25.97 18.40 -3.02
C GLU A 80 -25.66 16.95 -2.63
N LYS A 81 -26.54 16.02 -3.00
CA LYS A 81 -26.34 14.58 -2.73
C LYS A 81 -25.09 14.04 -3.43
N ASN A 82 -24.78 14.50 -4.64
CA ASN A 82 -23.56 14.11 -5.33
C ASN A 82 -22.29 14.67 -4.68
N VAL A 83 -22.34 15.91 -4.17
CA VAL A 83 -21.23 16.50 -3.39
C VAL A 83 -20.99 15.69 -2.13
N GLU A 84 -22.03 15.34 -1.38
CA GLU A 84 -21.93 14.52 -0.18
C GLU A 84 -21.35 13.12 -0.48
N LEU A 85 -21.83 12.47 -1.55
CA LEU A 85 -21.31 11.17 -1.99
C LEU A 85 -19.84 11.24 -2.40
N ARG A 86 -19.42 12.33 -3.06
CA ARG A 86 -18.01 12.53 -3.43
C ARG A 86 -17.13 12.69 -2.19
N GLN A 87 -17.56 13.48 -1.21
CA GLN A 87 -16.84 13.65 0.06
C GLN A 87 -16.74 12.34 0.84
N LYS A 88 -17.83 11.58 0.94
CA LYS A 88 -17.81 10.25 1.58
C LYS A 88 -16.85 9.29 0.89
N LYS A 89 -16.86 9.24 -0.45
CA LYS A 89 -15.93 8.42 -1.22
C LYS A 89 -14.47 8.84 -1.01
N GLN A 90 -14.19 10.14 -0.95
CA GLN A 90 -12.85 10.65 -0.67
C GLN A 90 -12.36 10.21 0.71
N LYS A 91 -13.16 10.41 1.77
CA LYS A 91 -12.80 9.97 3.12
C LYS A 91 -12.52 8.47 3.22
N ILE A 92 -13.38 7.65 2.61
CA ILE A 92 -13.18 6.19 2.57
C ILE A 92 -11.88 5.84 1.84
N ALA A 93 -11.57 6.51 0.73
CA ALA A 93 -10.34 6.28 -0.02
C ALA A 93 -9.09 6.71 0.76
N GLU A 94 -9.17 7.82 1.51
CA GLU A 94 -8.10 8.29 2.40
C GLU A 94 -7.86 7.29 3.54
N GLU A 95 -8.92 6.85 4.23
CA GLU A 95 -8.83 5.84 5.29
C GLU A 95 -8.28 4.50 4.79
N GLN A 96 -8.70 4.07 3.60
CA GLN A 96 -8.18 2.86 2.96
C GLN A 96 -6.69 2.98 2.65
N LYS A 97 -6.28 4.13 2.09
CA LYS A 97 -4.88 4.39 1.78
C LYS A 97 -4.01 4.41 3.04
N GLU A 98 -4.44 5.09 4.10
CA GLU A 98 -3.71 5.10 5.38
C GLU A 98 -3.59 3.69 5.97
N LYS A 99 -4.65 2.89 5.88
CA LYS A 99 -4.65 1.50 6.34
C LYS A 99 -3.68 0.64 5.52
N GLU A 100 -3.69 0.77 4.21
CA GLU A 100 -2.78 0.06 3.31
C GLU A 100 -1.31 0.43 3.59
N GLU A 101 -1.01 1.73 3.75
CA GLU A 101 0.33 2.21 4.11
C GLU A 101 0.77 1.69 5.49
N TYR A 102 -0.15 1.63 6.45
CA TYR A 102 0.10 1.04 7.77
C TYR A 102 0.39 -0.47 7.68
N GLU A 103 -0.43 -1.21 6.95
CA GLU A 103 -0.22 -2.65 6.74
C GLU A 103 1.10 -2.93 6.00
N GLU A 104 1.49 -2.08 5.04
CA GLU A 104 2.76 -2.20 4.32
C GLU A 104 3.95 -2.05 5.26
N ARG A 105 3.97 -0.99 6.09
CA ARG A 105 5.06 -0.74 7.07
C ARG A 105 5.19 -1.85 8.12
N CYS A 106 4.08 -2.50 8.42
CA CYS A 106 3.99 -3.55 9.42
C CYS A 106 4.08 -4.96 8.83
N SER A 107 4.44 -5.09 7.55
CA SER A 107 4.52 -6.39 6.88
C SER A 107 5.89 -6.64 6.27
N VAL A 108 6.38 -7.87 6.40
CA VAL A 108 7.61 -8.32 5.73
C VAL A 108 7.42 -9.70 5.11
N ILE A 109 8.20 -9.97 4.07
CA ILE A 109 8.23 -11.26 3.38
C ILE A 109 9.16 -12.21 4.14
N VAL A 110 8.67 -13.37 4.56
CA VAL A 110 9.43 -14.38 5.33
C VAL A 110 9.27 -15.79 4.76
N PRO A 111 10.28 -16.66 4.94
CA PRO A 111 10.22 -18.04 4.48
C PRO A 111 9.32 -18.89 5.39
N ILE A 112 8.17 -19.33 4.88
CA ILE A 112 7.22 -20.18 5.60
C ILE A 112 7.34 -21.64 5.11
N LEU A 113 7.62 -22.55 6.04
CA LEU A 113 7.58 -23.99 5.77
C LEU A 113 6.13 -24.46 5.68
N LYS A 114 5.72 -24.92 4.50
CA LYS A 114 4.39 -25.48 4.23
C LYS A 114 4.32 -26.96 4.63
N PRO A 115 3.10 -27.51 4.83
CA PRO A 115 2.92 -28.92 5.17
C PRO A 115 3.45 -29.91 4.12
N ASP A 116 3.62 -29.48 2.86
CA ASP A 116 4.23 -30.27 1.79
C ASP A 116 5.77 -30.33 1.88
N GLY A 117 6.36 -29.67 2.88
CA GLY A 117 7.80 -29.59 3.10
C GLY A 117 8.50 -28.53 2.24
N LYS A 118 7.75 -27.75 1.44
CA LYS A 118 8.33 -26.64 0.67
C LYS A 118 8.36 -25.36 1.51
N THR A 119 9.40 -24.58 1.31
CA THR A 119 9.49 -23.24 1.88
C THR A 119 9.04 -22.23 0.84
N VAL A 120 8.09 -21.36 1.20
CA VAL A 120 7.54 -20.31 0.33
C VAL A 120 7.68 -18.98 1.03
N ASP A 121 8.11 -17.96 0.29
CA ASP A 121 8.17 -16.59 0.78
C ASP A 121 6.76 -16.00 0.84
N GLU A 122 6.32 -15.64 2.04
CA GLU A 122 4.99 -15.05 2.27
C GLU A 122 5.10 -13.72 2.98
N LYS A 123 4.30 -12.75 2.53
CA LYS A 123 4.13 -11.48 3.23
C LYS A 123 3.26 -11.72 4.46
N VAL A 124 3.81 -11.40 5.62
CA VAL A 124 3.15 -11.56 6.91
C VAL A 124 3.06 -10.19 7.56
N PHE A 125 1.92 -9.90 8.18
CA PHE A 125 1.68 -8.67 8.93
C PHE A 125 1.91 -8.92 10.43
N TRP A 126 2.62 -8.02 11.09
CA TRP A 126 2.79 -8.01 12.54
C TRP A 126 2.18 -6.76 13.13
N LYS A 127 1.26 -6.93 14.10
CA LYS A 127 0.77 -5.81 14.87
C LYS A 127 1.90 -5.27 15.76
N PRO A 128 2.29 -3.99 15.68
CA PRO A 128 3.35 -3.40 16.50
C PRO A 128 3.03 -3.45 18.00
N VAL A 129 4.03 -3.80 18.81
CA VAL A 129 3.95 -3.87 20.28
C VAL A 129 4.43 -2.56 20.91
N LEU A 130 5.36 -1.83 20.28
CA LEU A 130 5.92 -0.55 20.75
C LEU A 130 5.01 0.67 20.46
N SER A 131 3.90 0.46 19.73
CA SER A 131 3.00 1.50 19.18
C SER A 131 2.38 2.50 20.16
N THR A 132 2.60 2.37 21.46
CA THR A 132 2.14 3.37 22.44
C THR A 132 2.91 4.69 22.36
N SER A 133 4.07 4.74 21.67
CA SER A 133 5.02 5.87 21.77
C SER A 133 5.50 6.48 20.45
N GLY A 134 5.18 5.92 19.28
CA GLY A 134 5.64 6.48 18.00
C GLY A 134 5.36 5.60 16.78
N GLU A 135 5.85 6.04 15.62
CA GLU A 135 5.88 5.22 14.41
C GLU A 135 6.82 4.04 14.59
N CYS A 136 6.37 2.86 14.20
CA CYS A 136 7.15 1.62 14.29
C CYS A 136 7.17 0.96 12.91
N GLU A 137 8.28 0.31 12.59
CA GLU A 137 8.44 -0.46 11.36
C GLU A 137 8.81 -1.91 11.66
N ILE A 138 8.36 -2.83 10.82
CA ILE A 138 8.76 -4.23 10.88
C ILE A 138 9.86 -4.45 9.84
N ILE A 139 11.02 -4.92 10.29
CA ILE A 139 12.20 -5.12 9.46
C ILE A 139 12.63 -6.58 9.46
N ARG A 140 12.98 -7.09 8.27
CA ARG A 140 13.60 -8.40 8.10
C ARG A 140 15.12 -8.25 7.95
N LYS A 141 15.87 -9.08 8.65
CA LYS A 141 17.33 -9.18 8.56
C LYS A 141 17.76 -10.61 8.35
N ASP A 142 18.55 -10.83 7.31
CA ASP A 142 19.21 -12.10 7.05
C ASP A 142 20.63 -12.03 7.62
N VAL A 143 20.98 -12.93 8.54
CA VAL A 143 22.20 -12.85 9.36
C VAL A 143 22.92 -14.19 9.41
N LEU A 144 24.19 -14.23 9.04
CA LEU A 144 25.00 -15.44 9.15
C LEU A 144 25.27 -15.83 10.61
N THR A 145 25.35 -17.13 10.88
CA THR A 145 25.81 -17.62 12.20
C THR A 145 27.34 -17.68 12.24
N PRO A 146 27.99 -17.38 13.38
CA PRO A 146 27.42 -16.88 14.65
C PRO A 146 26.88 -15.45 14.52
N LEU A 147 25.79 -15.14 15.24
CA LEU A 147 25.07 -13.86 15.08
C LEU A 147 25.82 -12.68 15.71
N GLY A 148 26.30 -12.84 16.95
CA GLY A 148 26.89 -11.74 17.75
C GLY A 148 25.85 -10.80 18.37
N LEU A 149 24.78 -11.36 18.92
CA LEU A 149 23.68 -10.65 19.59
C LEU A 149 23.52 -11.14 21.01
N VAL A 150 23.21 -10.22 21.92
CA VAL A 150 22.67 -10.52 23.25
C VAL A 150 21.21 -10.09 23.24
N LEU A 151 20.33 -11.04 23.56
CA LEU A 151 18.90 -10.80 23.69
C LEU A 151 18.56 -10.61 25.16
N GLY A 152 17.64 -9.68 25.43
CA GLY A 152 17.03 -9.46 26.73
C GLY A 152 15.53 -9.72 26.71
N GLU A 153 14.94 -9.78 27.90
CA GLU A 153 13.51 -9.83 28.10
C GLU A 153 13.07 -8.57 28.84
N ASN A 154 12.11 -7.83 28.27
CA ASN A 154 11.51 -6.72 28.97
C ASN A 154 10.49 -7.24 29.99
N ALA A 155 10.73 -6.96 31.27
CA ALA A 155 9.87 -7.36 32.39
C ALA A 155 8.63 -6.46 32.59
N GLY A 156 8.18 -5.77 31.54
CA GLY A 156 7.00 -4.89 31.56
C GLY A 156 5.67 -5.65 31.65
N ALA A 157 4.56 -4.91 31.54
CA ALA A 157 3.21 -5.49 31.54
C ALA A 157 2.96 -6.44 30.36
N VAL A 158 3.68 -6.24 29.25
CA VAL A 158 3.73 -7.14 28.10
C VAL A 158 5.18 -7.55 27.93
N SER A 159 5.48 -8.85 28.08
CA SER A 159 6.82 -9.38 27.89
C SER A 159 7.14 -9.45 26.40
N TYR A 160 8.25 -8.83 26.00
CA TYR A 160 8.81 -8.94 24.65
C TYR A 160 10.33 -9.04 24.72
N ILE A 161 10.92 -9.60 23.66
CA ILE A 161 12.36 -9.87 23.60
C ILE A 161 13.05 -8.74 22.86
N THR A 162 14.06 -8.13 23.48
CA THR A 162 14.83 -7.01 22.94
C THR A 162 16.24 -7.43 22.55
N VAL A 163 16.85 -6.66 21.65
CA VAL A 163 18.30 -6.69 21.46
C VAL A 163 18.94 -5.77 22.51
N ASP A 164 19.65 -6.35 23.46
CA ASP A 164 20.29 -5.61 24.55
C ASP A 164 21.72 -5.20 24.18
N GLU A 165 22.41 -6.04 23.40
CA GLU A 165 23.77 -5.77 22.93
C GLU A 165 23.99 -6.34 21.53
N VAL A 166 24.74 -5.60 20.72
CA VAL A 166 25.25 -6.05 19.42
C VAL A 166 26.76 -5.98 19.48
N ALA A 167 27.43 -7.13 19.31
CA ALA A 167 28.89 -7.17 19.35
C ALA A 167 29.47 -6.41 18.14
N GLU A 168 30.52 -5.62 18.39
CA GLU A 168 31.24 -4.91 17.31
C GLU A 168 31.82 -5.90 16.29
N ASN A 169 31.78 -5.52 15.00
CA ASN A 169 32.25 -6.36 13.88
C ASN A 169 31.55 -7.73 13.77
N SER A 170 30.39 -7.92 14.40
CA SER A 170 29.59 -9.14 14.26
C SER A 170 28.77 -9.17 12.97
N ASN A 171 28.28 -10.36 12.61
CA ASN A 171 27.34 -10.52 11.50
C ASN A 171 26.05 -9.72 11.73
N ALA A 172 25.58 -9.62 12.98
CA ALA A 172 24.42 -8.83 13.32
C ALA A 172 24.64 -7.32 13.15
N ALA A 173 25.82 -6.81 13.57
CA ALA A 173 26.21 -5.43 13.31
C ALA A 173 26.28 -5.14 11.80
N ALA A 174 26.87 -6.06 11.02
CA ALA A 174 26.97 -5.94 9.57
C ALA A 174 25.58 -5.95 8.88
N SER A 175 24.60 -6.67 9.43
CA SER A 175 23.21 -6.65 8.95
C SER A 175 22.42 -5.41 9.41
N GLY A 176 22.99 -4.54 10.25
CA GLY A 176 22.35 -3.31 10.74
C GLY A 176 21.26 -3.55 11.80
N ILE A 177 21.40 -4.61 12.59
CA ILE A 177 20.62 -4.81 13.82
C ILE A 177 21.11 -3.81 14.87
N GLN A 178 20.18 -3.25 15.65
CA GLN A 178 20.45 -2.20 16.62
C GLN A 178 19.97 -2.61 18.01
N VAL A 179 20.63 -2.06 19.04
CA VAL A 179 20.15 -2.17 20.42
C VAL A 179 18.78 -1.50 20.53
N GLY A 180 17.84 -2.16 21.21
CA GLY A 180 16.45 -1.73 21.35
C GLY A 180 15.49 -2.33 20.30
N ASP A 181 16.00 -2.98 19.25
CA ASP A 181 15.15 -3.74 18.33
C ASP A 181 14.37 -4.84 19.09
N VAL A 182 13.08 -4.99 18.79
CA VAL A 182 12.24 -6.03 19.41
C VAL A 182 12.13 -7.22 18.48
N LEU A 183 12.59 -8.39 18.89
CA LEU A 183 12.52 -9.61 18.08
C LEU A 183 11.08 -10.13 18.02
N ARG A 184 10.49 -10.17 16.83
CA ARG A 184 9.10 -10.61 16.58
C ARG A 184 9.01 -12.04 16.03
N ALA A 185 9.98 -12.43 15.22
CA ALA A 185 10.08 -13.79 14.71
C ALA A 185 11.52 -14.12 14.31
N CYS A 186 11.87 -15.40 14.29
CA CYS A 186 13.14 -15.86 13.75
C CYS A 186 12.95 -17.18 13.00
N THR A 187 13.85 -17.54 12.09
CA THR A 187 13.94 -18.93 11.67
C THR A 187 14.42 -19.81 12.82
N ALA A 188 13.98 -21.06 12.83
CA ALA A 188 14.42 -22.07 13.76
C ALA A 188 14.57 -23.41 13.04
N CYS A 189 15.43 -24.27 13.57
CA CYS A 189 15.65 -25.62 13.07
C CYS A 189 15.19 -26.64 14.12
N ARG A 190 14.51 -27.69 13.66
CA ARG A 190 14.15 -28.86 14.49
C ARG A 190 14.46 -30.15 13.75
N THR A 191 14.80 -31.19 14.48
CA THR A 191 14.98 -32.52 13.91
C THR A 191 13.63 -33.25 13.92
N VAL A 192 13.18 -33.69 12.75
CA VAL A 192 11.96 -34.48 12.57
C VAL A 192 12.35 -35.83 11.99
N MET A 193 11.73 -36.91 12.47
CA MET A 193 11.88 -38.22 11.86
C MET A 193 11.04 -38.28 10.59
N SER A 194 11.70 -38.44 9.44
CA SER A 194 11.03 -38.63 8.16
C SER A 194 11.05 -40.12 7.79
N THR A 195 9.87 -40.68 7.54
CA THR A 195 9.70 -42.05 7.03
C THR A 195 9.04 -41.98 5.65
N PRO A 196 9.81 -42.06 4.55
CA PRO A 196 9.20 -42.14 3.22
C PRO A 196 8.31 -43.39 3.14
N THR A 197 7.15 -43.25 2.50
CA THR A 197 6.07 -44.27 2.49
C THR A 197 6.55 -45.65 2.03
N TRP A 198 7.52 -45.71 1.10
CA TRP A 198 8.10 -46.98 0.65
C TRP A 198 8.93 -47.68 1.74
N GLN A 199 9.65 -46.93 2.59
CA GLN A 199 10.41 -47.52 3.69
C GLN A 199 9.52 -48.09 4.79
N LEU A 200 8.33 -47.51 5.00
CA LEU A 200 7.35 -48.08 5.93
C LEU A 200 6.88 -49.47 5.50
N MET A 201 6.74 -49.71 4.20
CA MET A 201 6.35 -51.03 3.67
C MET A 201 7.48 -52.06 3.73
N ALA A 202 8.75 -51.61 3.73
CA ALA A 202 9.93 -52.48 3.78
C ALA A 202 10.51 -52.65 5.20
N GLY A 203 9.84 -52.16 6.24
CA GLY A 203 10.33 -52.23 7.64
C GLY A 203 11.53 -51.33 7.94
N GLY A 204 11.72 -50.25 7.17
CA GLY A 204 12.81 -49.29 7.35
C GLY A 204 12.63 -48.39 8.56
N ILE A 205 13.74 -48.09 9.24
CA ILE A 205 13.81 -47.12 10.34
C ILE A 205 13.88 -45.71 9.74
N GLY A 206 13.03 -44.79 10.23
CA GLY A 206 13.01 -43.40 9.78
C GLY A 206 14.37 -42.71 9.93
N GLN A 207 14.65 -41.76 9.05
CA GLN A 207 15.89 -40.99 9.09
C GLN A 207 15.63 -39.61 9.72
N PRO A 208 16.50 -39.14 10.62
CA PRO A 208 16.39 -37.78 11.16
C PRO A 208 16.66 -36.77 10.06
N LYS A 209 15.73 -35.84 9.86
CA LYS A 209 15.86 -34.72 8.93
C LYS A 209 15.71 -33.40 9.69
N THR A 210 16.62 -32.47 9.45
CA THR A 210 16.49 -31.10 9.98
C THR A 210 15.50 -30.33 9.11
N GLU A 211 14.43 -29.85 9.72
CA GLU A 211 13.49 -28.91 9.12
C GLU A 211 13.78 -27.51 9.63
N ARG A 212 13.73 -26.52 8.72
CA ARG A 212 13.83 -25.11 9.04
C ARG A 212 12.48 -24.44 8.81
N PHE A 213 12.03 -23.65 9.77
CA PHE A 213 10.72 -23.01 9.73
C PHE A 213 10.77 -21.63 10.40
N MET A 214 9.74 -20.81 10.18
CA MET A 214 9.60 -19.52 10.86
C MET A 214 8.97 -19.72 12.25
N TYR A 215 9.64 -19.27 13.29
CA TYR A 215 9.21 -19.32 14.68
C TYR A 215 8.76 -17.91 15.11
N SER A 216 7.50 -17.80 15.54
CA SER A 216 6.97 -16.55 16.10
C SER A 216 7.40 -16.41 17.56
N VAL A 217 7.94 -15.23 17.91
CA VAL A 217 8.47 -14.92 19.26
C VAL A 217 7.40 -14.33 20.18
N ASP A 218 6.35 -13.73 19.61
CA ASP A 218 5.31 -13.06 20.39
C ASP A 218 4.66 -13.98 21.44
N GLY A 219 4.74 -13.56 22.71
CA GLY A 219 4.17 -14.29 23.85
C GLY A 219 4.89 -15.60 24.21
N ARG A 220 6.10 -15.83 23.67
CA ARG A 220 6.91 -17.02 23.99
C ARG A 220 7.84 -16.77 25.18
N PRO A 221 8.10 -17.79 26.01
CA PRO A 221 9.10 -17.68 27.07
C PRO A 221 10.49 -17.39 26.50
N PHE A 222 11.26 -16.51 27.16
CA PHE A 222 12.59 -16.11 26.71
C PHE A 222 13.52 -17.30 26.41
N GLN A 223 13.52 -18.33 27.26
CA GLN A 223 14.35 -19.53 27.05
C GLN A 223 13.99 -20.30 25.76
N GLU A 224 12.70 -20.35 25.40
CA GLU A 224 12.28 -20.99 24.14
C GLU A 224 12.78 -20.20 22.93
N VAL A 225 12.75 -18.87 23.02
CA VAL A 225 13.23 -17.96 21.98
C VAL A 225 14.74 -18.10 21.81
N LEU A 226 15.52 -18.16 22.89
CA LEU A 226 16.96 -18.41 22.83
C LEU A 226 17.28 -19.77 22.17
N ASN A 227 16.50 -20.81 22.51
CA ASN A 227 16.65 -22.12 21.89
C ASN A 227 16.32 -22.07 20.39
N ALA A 228 15.25 -21.37 20.00
CA ALA A 228 14.87 -21.19 18.60
C ALA A 228 15.95 -20.43 17.81
N VAL A 229 16.46 -19.31 18.31
CA VAL A 229 17.52 -18.53 17.65
C VAL A 229 18.81 -19.35 17.54
N SER A 230 19.25 -20.00 18.62
CA SER A 230 20.47 -20.80 18.63
C SER A 230 20.38 -22.06 17.76
N SER A 231 19.17 -22.58 17.53
CA SER A 231 18.93 -23.76 16.69
C SER A 231 19.38 -23.57 15.24
N ASN A 232 19.47 -22.34 14.72
CA ASN A 232 19.92 -22.05 13.35
C ASN A 232 21.34 -22.58 13.06
N ARG A 233 22.17 -22.81 14.09
CA ARG A 233 23.49 -23.46 13.93
C ARG A 233 23.40 -24.91 13.43
N MET A 234 22.23 -25.53 13.51
CA MET A 234 21.96 -26.90 13.06
C MET A 234 21.55 -26.97 11.59
N ASP A 235 21.43 -25.84 10.89
CA ASP A 235 21.06 -25.82 9.47
C ASP A 235 22.18 -26.49 8.63
N PRO A 236 21.93 -27.64 7.98
CA PRO A 236 22.95 -28.34 7.21
C PRO A 236 23.45 -27.54 6.01
N GLU A 237 22.64 -26.59 5.52
CA GLU A 237 23.00 -25.71 4.40
C GLU A 237 23.69 -24.42 4.86
N ALA A 238 23.88 -24.23 6.17
CA ALA A 238 24.49 -23.03 6.77
C ALA A 238 23.88 -21.70 6.27
N ARG A 239 22.57 -21.70 5.96
CA ARG A 239 21.87 -20.51 5.44
C ARG A 239 21.79 -19.41 6.51
N PRO A 240 21.83 -18.13 6.13
CA PRO A 240 21.64 -17.01 7.07
C PRO A 240 20.34 -17.18 7.86
N ALA A 241 20.37 -16.99 9.18
CA ALA A 241 19.17 -16.90 10.01
C ALA A 241 18.32 -15.70 9.57
N VAL A 242 17.01 -15.88 9.45
CA VAL A 242 16.10 -14.76 9.16
C VAL A 242 15.54 -14.30 10.49
N LEU A 243 15.77 -13.04 10.83
CA LEU A 243 15.28 -12.38 12.04
C LEU A 243 14.33 -11.26 11.63
N VAL A 244 13.17 -11.19 12.27
CA VAL A 244 12.19 -10.13 12.08
C VAL A 244 12.15 -9.31 13.35
N PHE A 245 12.42 -8.02 13.22
CA PHE A 245 12.38 -7.07 14.32
C PHE A 245 11.28 -6.05 14.12
N GLU A 246 10.75 -5.56 15.22
CA GLU A 246 10.06 -4.28 15.28
C GLU A 246 11.06 -3.23 15.76
N ARG A 247 11.14 -2.13 15.03
CA ARG A 247 12.00 -1.00 15.35
C ARG A 247 11.15 0.26 15.49
N GLN A 248 11.47 1.06 16.50
CA GLN A 248 10.92 2.40 16.63
C GLN A 248 11.58 3.30 15.58
N SER A 249 10.77 3.93 14.72
CA SER A 249 11.26 4.91 13.77
C SER A 249 11.73 6.15 14.53
N SER A 250 13.03 6.43 14.44
CA SER A 250 13.70 7.60 15.03
C SER A 250 13.31 8.91 14.36
#